data_AF-A0A4V1ZWL7-F1
#
_entry.id   AF-A0A4V1ZWL7-F1
#
_cell.length_a   1.000
_cell.length_b   1.000
_cell.length_c   1.000
_cell.angle_alpha   90.00
_cell.angle_beta   90.00
_cell.angle_gamma   90.00
#
_symmetry.space_group_name_H-M   'P 1'
#
loop_
_entity.id
_entity.type
_entity.pdbx_description
1 polymer ?
#
loop_
_entity_poly.entity_id
_entity_poly.type
_entity_poly.pdbx_seq_one_letter_code
_entity_poly.pdbx_strand_id
1 'polypeptide(L)' 'MKRRERTRHLIELGGLVVKAGLVDLTDDDRAVIFGLMTESAASLRGEHREQALILWRRRGQRAFSQTGDD' A
#
# COMPACT_ATOMS: atom_id res chain seq x y z
N MET A 1 16.19 -20.12 5.50
CA MET A 1 16.26 -18.71 5.06
C MET A 1 14.95 -18.22 4.43
N LYS A 2 14.46 -18.84 3.34
CA LYS A 2 13.23 -18.45 2.60
C LYS A 2 11.98 -18.16 3.45
N ARG A 3 11.70 -18.93 4.53
CA ARG A 3 10.54 -18.69 5.40
C ARG A 3 10.63 -17.37 6.16
N ARG A 4 11.82 -17.04 6.70
CA ARG A 4 12.03 -15.80 7.48
C ARG A 4 11.91 -14.57 6.58
N GLU A 5 12.48 -14.62 5.38
CA GLU A 5 12.37 -13.56 4.39
C GLU A 5 10.92 -13.33 3.96
N ARG A 6 10.16 -14.41 3.70
CA ARG A 6 8.73 -14.32 3.39
C ARG A 6 7.94 -13.69 4.52
N THR A 7 8.16 -14.11 5.76
CA THR A 7 7.46 -13.53 6.92
C THR A 7 7.78 -12.04 7.06
N ARG A 8 9.07 -11.65 6.96
CA ARG A 8 9.46 -10.24 7.02
C ARG A 8 8.79 -9.43 5.92
N HIS A 9 8.80 -9.92 4.68
CA HIS A 9 8.17 -9.25 3.55
C HIS A 9 6.67 -9.04 3.75
N LEU A 10 5.94 -10.05 4.25
CA LEU A 10 4.51 -9.92 4.53
C LEU A 10 4.22 -8.94 5.66
N ILE A 11 5.08 -8.88 6.69
CA ILE A 11 4.98 -7.89 7.77
C ILE A 11 5.21 -6.48 7.22
N GLU A 12 6.24 -6.28 6.40
CA GLU A 12 6.52 -4.99 5.76
C GLU A 12 5.33 -4.50 4.93
N LEU A 13 4.74 -5.39 4.11
CA LEU A 13 3.54 -5.08 3.33
C LEU A 13 2.34 -4.74 4.22
N GLY A 14 2.11 -5.50 5.30
CA GLY A 14 1.07 -5.20 6.28
C GLY A 14 1.28 -3.84 6.95
N GLY A 15 2.54 -3.49 7.26
CA GLY A 15 2.90 -2.19 7.81
C GLY A 15 2.56 -1.01 6.88
N LEU A 16 2.56 -1.21 5.55
CA LEU A 16 2.13 -0.17 4.60
C LEU A 16 0.63 0.12 4.70
N VAL A 17 -0.18 -0.91 4.94
CA VAL A 17 -1.64 -0.76 5.11
C VAL A 17 -1.94 0.08 6.34
N VAL A 18 -1.24 -0.19 7.45
CA VAL A 18 -1.35 0.58 8.70
C VAL A 18 -0.89 2.02 8.51
N LYS A 19 0.31 2.24 7.94
CA LYS A 19 0.85 3.59 7.71
C LYS A 19 0.02 4.45 6.76
N ALA A 20 -0.71 3.82 5.84
CA ALA A 20 -1.65 4.52 4.96
C ALA A 20 -2.95 4.94 5.68
N GLY A 21 -3.11 4.61 6.96
CA GLY A 21 -4.30 4.88 7.76
C GLY A 21 -5.51 4.02 7.38
N LEU A 22 -5.33 3.00 6.54
CA LEU A 22 -6.45 2.23 6.00
C LEU A 22 -7.15 1.42 7.10
N VAL A 23 -6.41 0.86 8.05
CA VAL A 23 -6.99 0.08 9.15
C VAL A 23 -7.98 0.94 9.96
N ASP A 24 -7.57 2.14 10.35
CA ASP A 24 -8.40 3.04 11.15
C ASP A 24 -9.58 3.60 10.34
N LEU A 25 -9.34 3.98 9.07
CA LEU A 25 -10.37 4.57 8.21
C LEU A 25 -11.44 3.58 7.78
N THR A 26 -11.14 2.28 7.77
CA THR A 26 -12.07 1.23 7.36
C THR A 26 -12.56 0.37 8.53
N ASP A 27 -12.23 0.71 9.78
CA ASP A 27 -12.54 -0.11 10.97
C ASP A 27 -12.09 -1.59 10.82
N ASP A 28 -10.87 -1.78 10.31
CA ASP A 28 -10.29 -3.09 9.95
C ASP A 28 -11.15 -3.95 8.99
N ASP A 29 -12.06 -3.35 8.22
CA ASP A 29 -12.81 -4.09 7.19
C ASP A 29 -11.88 -4.54 6.06
N ARG A 30 -11.51 -5.82 6.13
CA ARG A 30 -10.61 -6.48 5.17
C ARG A 30 -11.18 -6.53 3.77
N ALA A 31 -12.51 -6.61 3.61
CA ALA A 31 -13.13 -6.62 2.29
C ALA A 31 -12.99 -5.24 1.62
N VAL A 32 -13.15 -4.16 2.39
CA VAL A 32 -12.94 -2.79 1.91
C VAL A 32 -11.46 -2.56 1.54
N ILE A 33 -10.53 -2.92 2.43
CA ILE A 33 -9.08 -2.80 2.15
C ILE A 33 -8.70 -3.59 0.90
N PHE A 34 -9.21 -4.81 0.75
CA PHE A 34 -8.96 -5.62 -0.44
C PHE A 34 -9.60 -5.03 -1.70
N GLY A 35 -10.79 -4.44 -1.59
CA GLY A 35 -11.46 -3.71 -2.67
C GLY A 35 -10.60 -2.56 -3.21
N LEU A 36 -10.05 -1.71 -2.32
CA LEU A 36 -9.17 -0.59 -2.68
C LEU A 36 -7.90 -1.07 -3.40
N MET A 37 -7.28 -2.16 -2.93
CA MET A 37 -6.11 -2.76 -3.59
C MET A 37 -6.47 -3.36 -4.94
N THR A 38 -7.66 -3.94 -5.07
CA THR A 38 -8.16 -4.52 -6.32
C THR A 38 -8.42 -3.45 -7.38
N GLU A 39 -9.02 -2.33 -6.98
CA GLU A 39 -9.21 -1.16 -7.83
C GLU A 39 -7.87 -0.60 -8.32
N SER A 40 -6.92 -0.43 -7.40
CA SER A 40 -5.55 0.01 -7.74
C SER A 40 -4.87 -0.93 -8.74
N ALA A 41 -5.02 -2.25 -8.54
CA ALA A 41 -4.49 -3.25 -9.45
C ALA A 41 -5.17 -3.19 -10.83
N ALA A 42 -6.47 -2.88 -10.89
CA ALA A 42 -7.19 -2.67 -12.14
C ALA A 42 -6.67 -1.44 -12.89
N SER A 43 -6.41 -0.32 -12.21
CA SER A 43 -5.81 0.87 -12.84
C SER A 43 -4.46 0.57 -13.47
N LEU A 44 -3.63 -0.26 -12.84
CA LEU A 44 -2.32 -0.65 -13.37
C LEU A 44 -2.38 -1.64 -14.54
N ARG A 45 -3.52 -2.28 -14.79
CA ARG A 45 -3.72 -3.11 -15.99
C ARG A 45 -4.17 -2.31 -17.21
N GLY A 46 -4.49 -1.02 -17.05
CA GLY A 46 -4.92 -0.14 -18.13
C GLY A 46 -3.78 0.60 -18.84
N GLU A 47 -4.13 1.37 -19.88
CA GLU A 47 -3.19 2.08 -20.75
C GLU A 47 -2.37 3.17 -20.05
N HIS A 48 -2.89 3.72 -18.94
CA HIS A 48 -2.27 4.82 -18.18
C HIS A 48 -1.36 4.33 -17.03
N ARG A 49 -0.95 3.06 -17.04
CA ARG A 49 -0.15 2.42 -15.98
C ARG A 49 1.07 3.25 -15.57
N GLU A 50 1.85 3.74 -16.53
CA GLU A 50 3.09 4.47 -16.23
C GLU A 50 2.83 5.80 -15.51
N GLN A 51 1.82 6.54 -15.97
CA GLN A 51 1.41 7.80 -15.34
C GLN A 51 0.91 7.55 -13.92
N ALA A 52 0.08 6.51 -13.72
CA ALA A 52 -0.37 6.10 -12.39
C ALA A 52 0.80 5.76 -11.46
N LEU A 53 1.78 4.98 -11.93
CA LEU A 53 2.98 4.64 -11.14
C LEU A 53 3.82 5.86 -10.77
N ILE A 54 3.99 6.82 -11.69
CA ILE A 54 4.73 8.06 -11.40
C ILE A 54 4.02 8.86 -10.30
N LEU A 55 2.71 9.05 -10.42
CA LEU A 55 1.91 9.80 -9.45
C LEU A 55 1.91 9.13 -8.08
N TRP A 56 1.65 7.82 -8.02
CA TRP A 56 1.59 7.06 -6.77
C TRP A 56 2.95 6.95 -6.10
N ARG A 57 4.04 6.79 -6.86
CA ARG A 57 5.40 6.82 -6.29
C ARG A 57 5.69 8.15 -5.61
N ARG A 58 5.39 9.27 -6.27
CA ARG A 58 5.59 10.62 -5.70
C ARG A 58 4.73 10.84 -4.45
N ARG A 59 3.47 10.39 -4.47
CA ARG A 59 2.57 10.51 -3.31
C ARG A 59 3.04 9.64 -2.14
N GLY A 60 3.42 8.39 -2.42
CA GLY A 60 3.95 7.47 -1.42
C GLY A 60 5.21 8.03 -0.75
N GLN A 61 6.18 8.51 -1.53
CA GLN A 61 7.39 9.14 -0.99
C GLN A 61 7.08 10.28 -0.03
N ARG A 62 6.16 11.19 -0.39
CA ARG A 62 5.74 12.27 0.51
C ARG A 62 5.06 11.76 1.77
N ALA A 63 4.16 10.78 1.65
CA ALA A 63 3.48 10.20 2.81
C ALA A 63 4.50 9.55 3.77
N PHE A 64 5.48 8.82 3.24
CA PHE A 64 6.58 8.25 4.03
C PHE A 64 7.40 9.31 4.75
N SER A 65 7.73 10.42 4.09
CA SER A 65 8.45 11.53 4.71
C SER A 65 7.64 12.25 5.79
N GLN A 66 6.31 12.30 5.66
CA GLN A 66 5.41 12.93 6.63
C GLN A 66 5.12 12.05 7.85
N THR A 67 5.25 10.73 7.72
CA THR A 67 5.20 9.79 8.85
C THR A 67 6.53 9.69 9.62
N GLY A 68 7.53 10.51 9.27
CA GLY A 68 8.80 10.59 9.98
C GLY A 68 8.75 11.60 11.10
N ASP A 69 8.21 11.19 12.24
CA ASP A 69 8.73 11.47 13.58
C ASP A 69 8.52 10.17 14.40
N ASP A 70 9.61 9.71 15.03
CA ASP A 70 9.87 8.46 15.80
C ASP A 70 10.14 7.14 15.04
#